data_AF-A0A9Y2MVN2-F1
#
_entry.id   AF-A0A9Y2MVN2-F1
#
_cell.length_a   1.000
_cell.length_b   1.000
_cell.length_c   1.000
_cell.angle_alpha   90.00
_cell.angle_beta   90.00
_cell.angle_gamma   90.00
#
_symmetry.space_group_name_H-M   'P 1'
#
loop_
_entity.id
_entity.type
_entity.pdbx_description
1 polymer ?
#
loop_
_entity_poly.entity_id
_entity_poly.type
_entity_poly.pdbx_seq_one_letter_code
_entity_poly.pdbx_strand_id
1 'polypeptide(L)'
;MDGLKKDGKLDPWTETSIAGLPAVVYHVFRHMYECSVSVQVTHDQMLTFDIQGKDLPGSYWNNDRCGGLSKMAEFVIGNLRQN
;
A
#
# COMPACT_ATOMS: atom_id res chain seq x y z
N MET A 1 -4.70 -6.91 24.25
CA MET A 1 -4.13 -5.54 24.14
C MET A 1 -2.70 -5.72 23.70
N ASP A 2 -2.45 -5.89 22.41
CA ASP A 2 -1.09 -6.04 21.89
C ASP A 2 -0.94 -5.13 20.68
N GLY A 3 0.09 -4.27 20.69
CA GLY A 3 0.48 -3.49 19.52
C GLY A 3 0.90 -2.03 19.74
N LEU A 4 0.86 -1.49 20.97
CA LEU A 4 1.41 -0.15 21.22
C LEU A 4 2.92 -0.21 21.41
N LYS A 5 3.69 0.15 20.37
CA LYS A 5 5.02 0.73 20.60
C LYS A 5 4.82 2.12 21.19
N LYS A 6 5.54 2.37 22.29
CA LYS A 6 5.28 3.39 23.31
C LYS A 6 5.65 4.83 22.90
N ASP A 7 5.86 5.10 21.62
CA ASP A 7 6.54 6.30 21.14
C ASP A 7 5.84 7.01 19.99
N GLY A 8 4.52 6.85 19.78
CA GLY A 8 3.76 7.68 18.82
C GLY A 8 4.30 7.69 17.38
N LYS A 9 5.21 6.77 17.05
CA LYS A 9 5.80 6.66 15.72
C LYS A 9 4.81 5.96 14.82
N LEU A 10 4.55 6.59 13.68
CA LEU A 10 3.89 5.93 12.55
C LEU A 10 4.68 4.67 12.20
N ASP A 11 3.99 3.62 11.74
CA ASP A 11 4.67 2.44 11.20
C ASP A 11 5.64 2.86 10.09
N PRO A 12 6.79 2.16 9.94
CA PRO A 12 7.79 2.53 8.94
C PRO A 12 7.17 2.42 7.54
N TRP A 13 7.06 3.55 6.86
CA TRP A 13 6.78 3.60 5.43
C TRP A 13 8.06 3.28 4.65
N THR A 14 7.92 2.74 3.45
CA THR A 14 9.05 2.38 2.58
C THR A 14 8.89 3.04 1.21
N GLU A 15 9.96 3.69 0.73
CA GLU A 15 10.07 4.19 -0.64
C GLU A 15 10.39 3.04 -1.60
N THR A 16 9.69 3.02 -2.73
CA THR A 16 9.87 2.03 -3.79
C THR A 16 9.52 2.62 -5.15
N SER A 17 9.46 1.77 -6.18
CA SER A 17 8.94 2.13 -7.50
C SER A 17 7.88 1.14 -7.97
N ILE A 18 6.79 1.66 -8.53
CA ILE A 18 5.73 0.88 -9.16
C ILE A 18 5.60 1.34 -10.61
N ALA A 19 5.82 0.42 -11.56
CA ALA A 19 5.87 0.73 -12.99
C ALA A 19 6.83 1.89 -13.33
N GLY A 20 7.94 2.03 -12.60
CA GLY A 20 8.90 3.13 -12.80
C GLY A 20 8.46 4.50 -12.23
N LEU A 21 7.33 4.57 -11.53
CA LEU A 21 6.90 5.75 -10.79
C LEU A 21 7.32 5.66 -9.33
N PRO A 22 7.72 6.77 -8.69
CA PRO A 22 7.91 6.81 -7.25
C PRO A 22 6.65 6.35 -6.51
N ALA A 23 6.84 5.49 -5.52
CA ALA A 23 5.76 4.97 -4.72
C ALA A 23 6.17 4.84 -3.25
N VAL A 24 5.19 4.97 -2.37
CA VAL A 24 5.34 4.71 -0.93
C VAL A 24 4.37 3.62 -0.50
N VAL A 25 4.88 2.70 0.30
CA VAL A 25 4.10 1.62 0.91
C VAL A 25 4.11 1.81 2.41
N TYR A 26 2.94 1.77 3.03
CA TYR A 26 2.82 1.97 4.48
C TYR A 26 1.61 1.23 5.05
N HIS A 27 1.68 0.93 6.34
CA HIS A 27 0.53 0.45 7.11
C HIS A 27 -0.31 1.64 7.58
N VAL A 28 -1.64 1.49 7.54
CA VAL A 28 -2.55 2.51 8.07
C VAL A 28 -2.42 2.54 9.58
N PHE A 29 -2.27 3.74 10.15
CA PHE A 29 -2.04 3.94 11.58
C PHE A 29 -3.09 3.19 12.43
N ARG A 30 -2.60 2.40 13.41
CA ARG A 30 -3.37 1.50 14.31
C ARG A 30 -3.86 0.19 13.70
N HIS A 31 -3.63 -0.06 12.42
CA HIS A 31 -4.10 -1.25 11.73
C HIS A 31 -2.96 -1.90 10.95
N MET A 32 -2.15 -2.75 11.61
CA MET A 32 -1.04 -3.48 10.98
C MET A 32 -1.49 -4.44 9.85
N TYR A 33 -2.80 -4.70 9.76
CA TYR A 33 -3.40 -5.50 8.70
C TYR A 33 -3.95 -4.65 7.55
N GLU A 34 -3.93 -3.34 7.66
CA GLU A 34 -4.37 -2.43 6.62
C GLU A 34 -3.14 -1.84 5.97
N CYS A 35 -3.11 -1.90 4.64
CA CYS A 35 -1.99 -1.41 3.87
C CYS A 35 -2.48 -0.36 2.89
N SER A 36 -1.60 0.59 2.62
CA SER A 36 -1.75 1.64 1.65
C SER A 36 -0.52 1.67 0.76
N VAL A 37 -0.77 1.85 -0.53
CA VAL A 37 0.26 2.08 -1.53
C VAL A 37 -0.11 3.36 -2.28
N SER A 38 0.73 4.38 -2.20
CA SER A 38 0.54 5.60 -2.97
C SER A 38 1.58 5.69 -4.08
N VAL A 39 1.12 5.86 -5.32
CA VAL A 39 1.98 5.94 -6.52
C VAL A 39 1.88 7.33 -7.11
N GLN A 40 3.01 7.98 -7.39
CA GLN A 40 3.03 9.28 -8.03
C GLN A 40 2.43 9.21 -9.44
N VAL A 41 1.46 10.07 -9.76
CA VAL A 41 0.84 10.16 -11.10
C VAL A 41 1.14 11.48 -11.80
N THR A 42 1.36 12.56 -11.04
CA THR A 42 1.88 13.86 -11.51
C THR A 42 2.98 14.33 -10.56
N HIS A 43 3.55 15.52 -10.76
CA HIS A 43 4.54 16.07 -9.83
C HIS A 43 3.99 16.25 -8.40
N ASP A 44 2.70 16.53 -8.26
CA ASP A 44 2.03 16.92 -7.02
C ASP A 44 0.88 16.00 -6.59
N GLN A 45 0.53 15.00 -7.40
CA GLN A 45 -0.57 14.07 -7.12
C GLN A 45 -0.07 12.63 -7.04
N MET A 46 -0.65 11.90 -6.09
CA MET A 46 -0.47 10.46 -5.94
C MET A 46 -1.84 9.76 -6.04
N LEU A 47 -1.85 8.60 -6.67
CA LEU A 47 -2.98 7.68 -6.63
C LEU A 47 -2.75 6.69 -5.50
N THR A 48 -3.67 6.67 -4.53
CA THR A 48 -3.60 5.80 -3.36
C THR A 48 -4.50 4.58 -3.56
N PHE A 49 -3.91 3.41 -3.36
CA PHE A 49 -4.57 2.13 -3.29
C PHE A 49 -4.58 1.72 -1.83
N ASP A 50 -5.76 1.41 -1.31
CA ASP A 50 -5.96 1.05 0.09
C ASP A 50 -6.69 -0.27 0.19
N ILE A 51 -6.29 -1.07 1.18
CA ILE A 51 -7.03 -2.27 1.56
C ILE A 51 -7.35 -2.21 3.05
N GLN A 52 -8.65 -2.16 3.35
CA GLN A 52 -9.19 -2.05 4.70
C GLN A 52 -9.98 -3.29 5.07
N GLY A 53 -9.95 -3.66 6.34
CA GLY A 53 -10.73 -4.77 6.87
C GLY A 53 -10.04 -6.14 6.89
N LYS A 54 -10.68 -7.06 7.61
CA LYS A 54 -10.12 -8.36 8.01
C LYS A 54 -10.45 -9.51 7.03
N ASP A 55 -11.54 -9.39 6.28
CA ASP A 55 -12.16 -10.49 5.51
C ASP A 55 -11.84 -10.40 4.00
N LEU A 56 -10.55 -10.43 3.65
CA LEU A 56 -10.12 -10.42 2.24
C LEU A 56 -10.09 -11.85 1.65
N PRO A 57 -10.39 -12.02 0.34
CA PRO A 57 -10.35 -13.33 -0.31
C PRO A 57 -8.97 -13.98 -0.20
N GLY A 58 -8.93 -15.24 0.26
CA GLY A 58 -7.70 -15.94 0.65
C GLY A 58 -6.87 -16.48 -0.52
N SER A 59 -5.56 -16.18 -0.49
CA SER A 59 -4.48 -17.17 -0.25
C SER A 59 -3.10 -16.51 -0.36
N TYR A 60 -2.94 -15.56 -1.28
CA TYR A 60 -1.71 -14.76 -1.45
C TYR A 60 -1.79 -13.44 -0.68
N TRP A 61 -2.92 -12.72 -0.84
CA TRP A 61 -3.19 -11.40 -0.26
C TRP A 61 -3.28 -11.39 1.26
N ASN A 62 -3.64 -12.51 1.89
CA ASN A 62 -3.74 -12.59 3.34
C ASN A 62 -2.38 -12.64 4.05
N ASN A 63 -1.35 -13.18 3.38
CA ASN A 63 -0.03 -13.34 3.98
C ASN A 63 0.90 -12.14 3.70
N ASP A 64 0.69 -11.45 2.59
CA ASP A 64 1.40 -10.20 2.25
C ASP A 64 0.43 -9.19 1.61
N ARG A 65 -0.31 -8.48 2.47
CA ARG A 65 -1.32 -7.50 2.05
C ARG A 65 -0.70 -6.35 1.28
N CYS A 66 0.48 -5.89 1.70
CA CYS A 66 1.19 -4.78 1.07
C CYS A 66 1.81 -5.16 -0.28
N GLY A 67 2.42 -6.34 -0.39
CA GLY A 67 2.92 -6.85 -1.67
C GLY A 67 1.78 -7.10 -2.65
N GLY A 68 0.65 -7.62 -2.16
CA GLY A 68 -0.58 -7.70 -2.93
C GLY A 68 -1.01 -6.32 -3.46
N LEU A 69 -1.24 -5.37 -2.58
CA LEU A 69 -1.70 -4.02 -2.96
C LEU A 69 -0.74 -3.32 -3.92
N SER A 70 0.56 -3.55 -3.76
CA SER A 70 1.59 -3.07 -4.70
C SER A 70 1.41 -3.69 -6.10
N LYS A 71 1.05 -4.97 -6.18
CA LYS A 71 0.76 -5.63 -7.46
C LYS A 71 -0.53 -5.12 -8.12
N MET A 72 -1.57 -4.83 -7.32
CA MET A 72 -2.78 -4.15 -7.82
C MET A 72 -2.46 -2.77 -8.38
N ALA A 73 -1.67 -1.98 -7.66
CA ALA A 73 -1.24 -0.67 -8.11
C ALA A 73 -0.46 -0.76 -9.43
N GLU A 74 0.46 -1.72 -9.55
CA GLU A 74 1.21 -1.99 -10.79
C GLU A 74 0.26 -2.30 -11.96
N PHE A 75 -0.72 -3.17 -11.74
CA PHE A 75 -1.70 -3.54 -12.77
C PHE A 75 -2.55 -2.34 -13.22
N VAL A 76 -3.10 -1.57 -12.28
CA VAL A 76 -3.95 -0.41 -12.61
C VAL A 76 -3.16 0.68 -13.33
N ILE A 77 -1.99 1.05 -12.80
CA ILE A 77 -1.12 2.06 -13.42
C ILE A 77 -0.66 1.62 -14.81
N GLY A 78 -0.32 0.33 -14.97
CA GLY A 78 0.02 -0.25 -16.27
C GLY A 78 -1.08 -0.07 -17.30
N ASN A 79 -2.34 -0.38 -16.95
CA ASN A 79 -3.48 -0.22 -17.84
C ASN A 79 -3.82 1.24 -18.16
N LEU A 80 -3.66 2.15 -17.19
CA LEU A 80 -3.90 3.58 -17.41
C LEU A 80 -2.90 4.23 -18.38
N ARG A 81 -1.71 3.65 -18.54
CA ARG A 81 -0.67 4.14 -19.45
C ARG A 81 -0.76 3.59 -20.87
N GLN A 82 -1.46 2.48 -21.06
CA GLN A 82 -1.63 1.82 -22.35
C GLN A 82 -2.83 2.36 -23.15
N ASN A 83 -3.67 3.19 -22.53
CA ASN A 83 -4.80 3.88 -23.15
C ASN A 83 -4.50 5.37 -23.29
#